data_AF-A0A6U9W7X7-F1
#
_entry.id   AF-A0A6U9W7X7-F1
#
_cell.length_a   1.000
_cell.length_b   1.000
_cell.length_c   1.000
_cell.angle_alpha   90.00
_cell.angle_beta   90.00
_cell.angle_gamma   90.00
#
_symmetry.space_group_name_H-M   'P 1'
#
loop_
_entity.id
_entity.type
_entity.pdbx_description
1 polymer ?
#
loop_
_entity_poly.entity_id
_entity_poly.type
_entity_poly.pdbx_seq_one_letter_code
_entity_poly.pdbx_strand_id
1 'polypeptide(L)'
;MGASLSRSSSAPASSSSFSSRRNNDGLSAMGMLYLTIITNCWFLHEPRMLTDLINFRNSSPSSWWRSPSWHNDILWHSHNYTNVTSTVASLFTHADLEHLFSNMFLLWITGKQLFVRRSENFTQQQQDQHQSSSLSLFSWTSPLAFLWFYLGSQFLSVAGCRLICYWLDREWSRKVANDRKLWSWQWVPDLWRDAWFTLSNAQQVVELRVWQFRPSIGSSAAVYGVVGAHVYVSLCCREHPAKMDMRAKTIWLGRIAMELAKTPLSLEQISLLENGDNIDHASHICGFVGGFFLAFVWDRIFSRRRRYTQHDTRAEDL
;
A
#
# COMPACT_ATOMS: atom_id res chain seq x y z
N MET A 1 -63.40 -29.99 52.13
CA MET A 1 -63.60 -28.53 52.00
C MET A 1 -62.23 -27.91 51.77
N GLY A 2 -61.81 -27.76 50.51
CA GLY A 2 -61.71 -26.46 49.82
C GLY A 2 -60.23 -26.06 49.75
N ALA A 3 -59.65 -25.52 48.69
CA ALA A 3 -60.10 -25.18 47.34
C ALA A 3 -58.85 -25.22 46.44
N SER A 4 -59.02 -25.67 45.21
CA SER A 4 -57.99 -25.62 44.16
C SER A 4 -57.88 -24.19 43.59
N LEU A 5 -56.66 -23.70 43.46
CA LEU A 5 -56.36 -22.46 42.73
C LEU A 5 -55.41 -22.80 41.57
N SER A 6 -56.02 -23.01 40.40
CA SER A 6 -55.35 -23.11 39.11
C SER A 6 -54.92 -21.72 38.64
N ARG A 7 -53.61 -21.44 38.65
CA ARG A 7 -53.02 -20.24 38.05
C ARG A 7 -52.61 -20.56 36.61
N SER A 8 -53.41 -20.10 35.65
CA SER A 8 -53.07 -20.13 34.22
C SER A 8 -52.14 -18.95 33.90
N SER A 9 -50.85 -19.22 33.73
CA SER A 9 -49.89 -18.25 33.18
C SER A 9 -49.99 -18.27 31.66
N SER A 10 -50.64 -17.26 31.08
CA SER A 10 -50.59 -16.97 29.65
C SER A 10 -49.19 -16.49 29.28
N ALA A 11 -48.49 -17.28 28.47
CA ALA A 11 -47.21 -16.89 27.88
C ALA A 11 -47.43 -15.72 26.90
N PRO A 12 -46.63 -14.64 26.95
CA PRO A 12 -46.68 -13.60 25.94
C PRO A 12 -46.12 -14.18 24.63
N ALA A 13 -46.94 -14.18 23.59
CA ALA A 13 -46.52 -14.50 22.24
C ALA A 13 -45.48 -13.46 21.79
N SER A 14 -44.20 -13.81 21.88
CA SER A 14 -43.10 -13.06 21.30
C SER A 14 -43.23 -13.12 19.78
N SER A 15 -43.81 -12.07 19.19
CA SER A 15 -43.75 -11.82 17.75
C SER A 15 -42.30 -11.58 17.36
N SER A 16 -41.62 -12.66 16.98
CA SER A 16 -40.31 -12.61 16.34
C SER A 16 -40.46 -11.96 14.96
N SER A 17 -40.50 -10.62 14.93
CA SER A 17 -40.32 -9.84 13.71
C SER A 17 -38.88 -10.03 13.26
N PHE A 18 -38.65 -11.11 12.51
CA PHE A 18 -37.38 -11.43 11.88
C PHE A 18 -37.10 -10.34 10.84
N SER A 19 -36.47 -9.24 11.28
CA SER A 19 -36.24 -8.08 10.43
C SER A 19 -35.24 -8.45 9.33
N SER A 20 -35.71 -8.44 8.09
CA SER A 20 -34.99 -8.74 6.84
C SER A 20 -33.90 -7.69 6.49
N ARG A 21 -33.23 -7.09 7.49
CA ARG A 21 -32.32 -5.94 7.29
C ARG A 21 -30.85 -6.30 7.08
N ARG A 22 -30.49 -7.58 6.97
CA ARG A 22 -29.09 -8.04 6.90
C ARG A 22 -28.36 -7.85 5.56
N ASN A 23 -29.01 -7.40 4.49
CA ASN A 23 -28.40 -7.44 3.14
C ASN A 23 -27.81 -6.12 2.59
N ASN A 24 -28.03 -4.97 3.21
CA ASN A 24 -27.59 -3.69 2.60
C ASN A 24 -26.11 -3.36 2.84
N ASP A 25 -25.51 -3.80 3.95
CA ASP A 25 -24.10 -3.47 4.28
C ASP A 25 -23.09 -4.20 3.38
N GLY A 26 -23.48 -5.36 2.81
CA GLY A 26 -22.65 -6.07 1.83
C GLY A 26 -22.55 -5.36 0.48
N LEU A 27 -23.58 -4.57 0.12
CA LEU A 27 -23.68 -3.95 -1.20
C LEU A 27 -22.72 -2.78 -1.39
N SER A 28 -22.40 -2.01 -0.34
CA SER A 28 -21.51 -0.85 -0.45
C SER A 28 -20.04 -1.25 -0.61
N ALA A 29 -19.62 -2.28 0.12
CA ALA A 29 -18.28 -2.86 0.03
C ALA A 29 -18.05 -3.58 -1.29
N MET A 30 -19.02 -4.38 -1.72
CA MET A 30 -19.03 -4.95 -3.06
C MET A 30 -19.04 -3.85 -4.10
N GLY A 31 -19.83 -2.78 -3.93
CA GLY A 31 -19.86 -1.64 -4.84
C GLY A 31 -18.50 -0.96 -5.02
N MET A 32 -17.75 -0.74 -3.94
CA MET A 32 -16.41 -0.15 -3.99
C MET A 32 -15.37 -1.06 -4.67
N LEU A 33 -15.42 -2.37 -4.36
CA LEU A 33 -14.57 -3.36 -5.03
C LEU A 33 -14.94 -3.47 -6.51
N TYR A 34 -16.23 -3.51 -6.83
CA TYR A 34 -16.74 -3.62 -8.19
C TYR A 34 -16.40 -2.37 -8.99
N LEU A 35 -16.50 -1.18 -8.39
CA LEU A 35 -16.04 0.06 -9.00
C LEU A 35 -14.54 -0.01 -9.27
N THR A 36 -13.74 -0.45 -8.30
CA THR A 36 -12.29 -0.62 -8.46
C THR A 36 -11.97 -1.60 -9.58
N ILE A 37 -12.62 -2.78 -9.62
CA ILE A 37 -12.46 -3.79 -10.66
C ILE A 37 -12.89 -3.24 -12.02
N ILE A 38 -14.04 -2.58 -12.12
CA ILE A 38 -14.52 -1.97 -13.37
C ILE A 38 -13.54 -0.91 -13.86
N THR A 39 -13.06 -0.02 -12.98
CA THR A 39 -12.10 1.02 -13.37
C THR A 39 -10.77 0.41 -13.83
N ASN A 40 -10.29 -0.65 -13.17
CA ASN A 40 -9.11 -1.41 -13.62
C ASN A 40 -9.35 -2.05 -15.00
N CYS A 41 -10.49 -2.73 -15.19
CA CYS A 41 -10.82 -3.37 -16.46
C CYS A 41 -11.04 -2.35 -17.59
N TRP A 42 -11.58 -1.16 -17.30
CA TRP A 42 -11.78 -0.09 -18.28
C TRP A 42 -10.45 0.48 -18.79
N PHE A 43 -9.49 0.71 -17.90
CA PHE A 43 -8.16 1.22 -18.28
C PHE A 43 -7.39 0.24 -19.17
N LEU A 44 -7.60 -1.07 -19.00
CA LEU A 44 -7.01 -2.08 -19.90
C LEU A 44 -7.50 -1.97 -21.35
N HIS A 45 -8.63 -1.30 -21.60
CA HIS A 45 -9.19 -1.11 -22.93
C HIS A 45 -8.80 0.21 -23.61
N GLU A 46 -8.01 1.09 -22.97
CA GLU A 46 -7.61 2.36 -23.57
C GLU A 46 -6.35 2.20 -24.47
N PRO A 47 -6.46 2.26 -25.81
CA PRO A 47 -5.37 1.83 -26.70
C PRO A 47 -4.15 2.76 -26.70
N ARG A 48 -4.32 4.02 -26.29
CA ARG A 48 -3.28 5.06 -26.39
C ARG A 48 -2.14 4.84 -25.41
N MET A 49 -2.43 4.56 -24.14
CA MET A 49 -1.38 4.28 -23.14
C MET A 49 -0.56 3.03 -23.48
N LEU A 50 -1.22 1.98 -23.99
CA LEU A 50 -0.54 0.75 -24.39
C LEU A 50 0.43 1.00 -25.56
N THR A 51 0.04 1.85 -26.51
CA THR A 51 0.87 2.21 -27.67
C THR A 51 2.13 2.96 -27.25
N ASP A 52 2.03 3.90 -26.31
CA ASP A 52 3.18 4.67 -25.81
C ASP A 52 4.17 3.79 -25.02
N LEU A 53 3.67 2.84 -24.22
CA LEU A 53 4.48 1.84 -23.51
C LEU A 53 5.22 0.89 -24.47
N ILE A 54 4.54 0.43 -25.52
CA ILE A 54 5.14 -0.43 -26.56
C ILE A 54 6.22 0.32 -27.34
N ASN A 55 5.98 1.58 -27.69
CA ASN A 55 6.96 2.42 -28.38
C ASN A 55 8.21 2.67 -27.52
N PHE A 56 8.05 2.85 -26.20
CA PHE A 56 9.18 2.98 -25.27
C PHE A 56 10.03 1.70 -25.20
N ARG A 57 9.39 0.53 -25.06
CA ARG A 57 10.09 -0.77 -25.03
C ARG A 57 10.89 -1.04 -26.31
N ASN A 58 10.43 -0.54 -27.45
CA ASN A 58 11.07 -0.74 -28.75
C ASN A 58 12.17 0.29 -29.07
N SER A 59 12.43 1.25 -28.18
CA SER A 59 13.52 2.22 -28.37
C SER A 59 14.88 1.58 -28.07
N SER A 60 15.82 1.70 -29.03
CA SER A 60 17.16 1.09 -28.93
C SER A 60 18.02 1.77 -27.85
N PRO A 61 18.66 1.02 -26.94
CA PRO A 61 19.57 1.57 -25.91
C PRO A 61 20.75 2.37 -26.48
N SER A 62 21.11 2.17 -27.76
CA SER A 62 22.25 2.83 -28.40
C SER A 62 22.06 4.33 -28.64
N SER A 63 20.83 4.85 -28.60
CA SER A 63 20.55 6.28 -28.75
C SER A 63 20.82 7.10 -27.48
N TRP A 64 20.89 6.44 -26.32
CA TRP A 64 21.03 7.10 -25.02
C TRP A 64 22.45 7.61 -24.73
N TRP A 65 23.45 7.08 -25.44
CA TRP A 65 24.88 7.32 -25.14
C TRP A 65 25.50 8.52 -25.88
N ARG A 66 24.79 9.16 -26.82
CA ARG A 66 25.42 10.12 -27.75
C ARG A 66 25.34 11.60 -27.37
N SER A 67 24.69 11.99 -26.26
CA SER A 67 24.59 13.40 -25.87
C SER A 67 25.22 13.69 -24.50
N PRO A 68 26.20 14.63 -24.40
CA PRO A 68 26.74 15.14 -23.13
C PRO A 68 25.71 15.85 -22.23
N SER A 69 24.50 16.14 -22.74
CA SER A 69 23.36 16.67 -21.96
C SER A 69 22.67 15.64 -21.07
N TRP A 70 23.10 14.36 -21.10
CA TRP A 70 22.54 13.27 -20.29
C TRP A 70 22.38 13.62 -18.82
N HIS A 71 23.26 14.41 -18.19
CA HIS A 71 23.05 14.85 -16.80
C HIS A 71 21.76 15.67 -16.58
N ASN A 72 21.37 16.50 -17.55
CA ASN A 72 20.13 17.30 -17.47
C ASN A 72 18.91 16.52 -17.99
N ASP A 73 19.09 15.62 -18.95
CA ASP A 73 18.01 14.79 -19.51
C ASP A 73 17.67 13.57 -18.62
N ILE A 74 18.63 13.06 -17.84
CA ILE A 74 18.43 12.01 -16.82
C ILE A 74 17.62 12.51 -15.63
N LEU A 75 17.71 13.81 -15.34
CA LEU A 75 16.85 14.47 -14.36
C LEU A 75 15.37 14.51 -14.81
N TRP A 76 15.10 14.37 -16.11
CA TRP A 76 13.77 14.54 -16.71
C TRP A 76 13.06 13.24 -17.11
N HIS A 77 13.79 12.13 -17.33
CA HIS A 77 13.20 10.90 -17.88
C HIS A 77 13.22 9.67 -16.96
N SER A 78 13.71 9.78 -15.73
CA SER A 78 13.79 8.64 -14.80
C SER A 78 12.52 8.29 -14.06
N HIS A 79 11.43 9.04 -14.22
CA HIS A 79 10.20 8.71 -13.51
C HIS A 79 8.97 8.93 -14.39
N ASN A 80 8.38 7.84 -14.88
CA ASN A 80 6.94 7.75 -15.17
C ASN A 80 6.06 7.93 -13.89
N TYR A 81 6.58 8.62 -12.89
CA TYR A 81 5.99 8.97 -11.61
C TYR A 81 6.26 10.44 -11.24
N THR A 82 6.84 11.27 -12.13
CA THR A 82 7.05 12.70 -11.82
C THR A 82 5.74 13.45 -11.65
N ASN A 83 4.68 13.02 -12.34
CA ASN A 83 3.36 13.59 -12.22
C ASN A 83 2.41 12.67 -11.42
N VAL A 84 1.45 13.31 -10.76
CA VAL A 84 0.38 12.65 -10.01
C VAL A 84 -0.42 11.72 -10.92
N THR A 85 -0.63 12.12 -12.18
CA THR A 85 -1.42 11.38 -13.16
C THR A 85 -0.86 9.99 -13.43
N SER A 86 0.43 9.85 -13.74
CA SER A 86 1.05 8.55 -14.00
C SER A 86 1.14 7.69 -12.73
N THR A 87 1.31 8.32 -11.56
CA THR A 87 1.22 7.61 -10.28
C THR A 87 -0.16 6.98 -10.09
N VAL A 88 -1.22 7.73 -10.38
CA VAL A 88 -2.59 7.25 -10.31
C VAL A 88 -2.86 6.20 -11.40
N ALA A 89 -2.43 6.44 -12.64
CA ALA A 89 -2.60 5.49 -13.74
C ALA A 89 -1.92 4.15 -13.45
N SER A 90 -0.76 4.16 -12.78
CA SER A 90 -0.04 2.94 -12.40
C SER A 90 -0.82 2.00 -11.47
N LEU A 91 -1.81 2.53 -10.73
CA LEU A 91 -2.70 1.71 -9.90
C LEU A 91 -3.64 0.85 -10.74
N PHE A 92 -3.89 1.25 -11.98
CA PHE A 92 -4.83 0.60 -12.88
C PHE A 92 -4.18 -0.23 -13.98
N THR A 93 -2.85 -0.21 -14.05
CA THR A 93 -2.08 -1.00 -15.00
C THR A 93 -1.47 -2.20 -14.30
N HIS A 94 -1.56 -3.38 -14.90
CA HIS A 94 -0.99 -4.62 -14.35
C HIS A 94 -0.16 -5.31 -15.42
N ALA A 95 0.94 -5.94 -15.00
CA ALA A 95 1.83 -6.63 -15.92
C ALA A 95 1.16 -7.88 -16.54
N ASP A 96 0.34 -8.59 -15.76
CA ASP A 96 -0.40 -9.77 -16.19
C ASP A 96 -1.66 -10.01 -15.33
N LEU A 97 -2.48 -10.97 -15.76
CA LEU A 97 -3.74 -11.33 -15.13
C LEU A 97 -3.58 -11.99 -13.75
N GLU A 98 -2.49 -12.72 -13.51
CA GLU A 98 -2.24 -13.38 -12.23
C GLU A 98 -1.94 -12.34 -11.15
N HIS A 99 -1.12 -11.34 -11.47
CA HIS A 99 -0.85 -10.20 -10.61
C HIS A 99 -2.10 -9.35 -10.38
N LEU A 100 -2.91 -9.12 -11.42
CA LEU A 100 -4.19 -8.43 -11.25
C LEU A 100 -5.12 -9.19 -10.29
N PHE A 101 -5.33 -10.48 -10.53
CA PHE A 101 -6.24 -11.31 -9.74
C PHE A 101 -5.78 -11.41 -8.28
N SER A 102 -4.50 -11.70 -8.04
CA SER A 102 -3.93 -11.79 -6.70
C SER A 102 -4.04 -10.47 -5.92
N ASN A 103 -3.74 -9.34 -6.56
CA ASN A 103 -3.88 -8.02 -5.95
C ASN A 103 -5.35 -7.73 -5.58
N MET A 104 -6.29 -7.98 -6.49
CA MET A 104 -7.70 -7.73 -6.23
C MET A 104 -8.28 -8.66 -5.17
N PHE A 105 -7.89 -9.95 -5.18
CA PHE A 105 -8.31 -10.92 -4.17
C PHE A 105 -7.80 -10.55 -2.78
N LEU A 106 -6.52 -10.16 -2.69
CA LEU A 106 -5.92 -9.73 -1.43
C LEU A 106 -6.55 -8.43 -0.91
N LEU A 107 -6.76 -7.46 -1.81
CA LEU A 107 -7.42 -6.21 -1.48
C LEU A 107 -8.86 -6.45 -0.99
N TRP A 108 -9.58 -7.39 -1.60
CA TRP A 108 -10.92 -7.76 -1.19
C TRP A 108 -10.95 -8.36 0.21
N ILE A 109 -10.13 -9.38 0.49
CA ILE A 109 -10.10 -10.03 1.81
C ILE A 109 -9.73 -9.01 2.89
N THR A 110 -8.64 -8.28 2.68
CA THR A 110 -8.09 -7.35 3.67
C THR A 110 -8.99 -6.14 3.84
N GLY A 111 -9.48 -5.57 2.73
CA GLY A 111 -10.38 -4.42 2.74
C GLY A 111 -11.72 -4.75 3.36
N LYS A 112 -12.28 -5.93 3.12
CA LYS A 112 -13.51 -6.39 3.78
C LYS A 112 -13.32 -6.49 5.29
N GLN A 113 -12.22 -7.09 5.73
CA GLN A 113 -11.95 -7.23 7.17
C GLN A 113 -11.74 -5.86 7.82
N LEU A 114 -10.97 -4.98 7.19
CA LEU A 114 -10.59 -3.69 7.77
C LEU A 114 -11.70 -2.64 7.73
N PHE A 115 -12.42 -2.52 6.63
CA PHE A 115 -13.34 -1.40 6.39
C PHE A 115 -14.82 -1.78 6.48
N VAL A 116 -15.18 -3.07 6.42
CA VAL A 116 -16.59 -3.50 6.38
C VAL A 116 -17.00 -4.18 7.66
N ARG A 117 -16.09 -4.94 8.28
CA ARG A 117 -16.41 -5.74 9.46
C ARG A 117 -16.80 -4.84 10.62
N ARG A 118 -18.10 -4.70 10.85
CA ARG A 118 -18.66 -4.18 12.09
C ARG A 118 -18.48 -5.23 13.19
N SER A 119 -18.12 -4.76 14.38
CA SER A 119 -18.20 -5.60 15.57
C SER A 119 -19.69 -5.95 15.79
N GLU A 120 -20.05 -7.23 15.72
CA GLU A 120 -21.42 -7.68 15.99
C GLU A 120 -21.89 -7.25 17.39
N ASN A 121 -20.96 -7.13 18.35
CA ASN A 121 -21.23 -6.68 19.71
C ASN A 121 -21.48 -5.17 19.82
N PHE A 122 -21.04 -4.37 18.83
CA PHE A 122 -21.25 -2.93 18.83
C PHE A 122 -22.63 -2.54 18.29
N THR A 123 -23.24 -3.43 17.51
CA THR A 123 -24.57 -3.22 16.92
C THR A 123 -25.65 -3.04 17.98
N GLN A 124 -25.57 -3.71 19.13
CA GLN A 124 -26.66 -3.67 20.10
C GLN A 124 -26.64 -2.42 20.99
N GLN A 125 -25.45 -1.89 21.32
CA GLN A 125 -25.32 -0.72 22.20
C GLN A 125 -25.35 0.60 21.42
N GLN A 126 -24.96 0.60 20.14
CA GLN A 126 -24.93 1.81 19.32
C GLN A 126 -26.23 2.06 18.54
N GLN A 127 -27.09 1.05 18.39
CA GLN A 127 -28.36 1.18 17.69
C GLN A 127 -29.37 2.06 18.44
N ASP A 128 -29.21 2.20 19.76
CA ASP A 128 -30.03 3.10 20.59
C ASP A 128 -29.51 4.55 20.62
N GLN A 129 -28.27 4.81 20.19
CA GLN A 129 -27.66 6.16 20.16
C GLN A 129 -27.55 6.79 18.75
N HIS A 130 -27.84 6.05 17.66
CA HIS A 130 -27.52 6.49 16.28
C HIS A 130 -28.68 7.07 15.45
N GLN A 131 -29.69 7.68 16.08
CA GLN A 131 -30.66 8.47 15.32
C GLN A 131 -30.19 9.91 15.01
N SER A 132 -29.06 10.36 15.56
CA SER A 132 -28.44 11.66 15.23
C SER A 132 -27.32 11.53 14.18
N SER A 133 -27.75 11.11 12.99
CA SER A 133 -27.35 11.58 11.65
C SER A 133 -26.24 12.65 11.53
N SER A 134 -24.98 12.26 11.69
CA SER A 134 -23.95 12.77 10.78
C SER A 134 -23.02 11.64 10.38
N LEU A 135 -22.97 11.35 9.08
CA LEU A 135 -22.00 10.44 8.48
C LEU A 135 -20.61 10.92 8.88
N SER A 136 -20.01 10.26 9.88
CA SER A 136 -18.63 10.48 10.24
C SER A 136 -17.77 10.09 9.04
N LEU A 137 -17.45 11.06 8.18
CA LEU A 137 -16.52 10.92 7.05
C LEU A 137 -15.18 10.30 7.47
N PHE A 138 -14.87 10.38 8.78
CA PHE A 138 -13.66 9.88 9.42
C PHE A 138 -13.83 8.55 10.16
N SER A 139 -14.86 7.76 9.84
CA SER A 139 -14.96 6.39 10.36
C SER A 139 -14.05 5.45 9.55
N TRP A 140 -13.55 4.40 10.19
CA TRP A 140 -12.82 3.34 9.48
C TRP A 140 -13.66 2.69 8.38
N THR A 141 -14.98 2.67 8.54
CA THR A 141 -15.89 2.10 7.54
C THR A 141 -16.23 3.06 6.41
N SER A 142 -15.65 4.27 6.38
CA SER A 142 -15.95 5.23 5.34
C SER A 142 -15.19 4.88 4.05
N PRO A 143 -15.79 5.14 2.88
CA PRO A 143 -15.08 5.04 1.60
C PRO A 143 -13.81 5.90 1.55
N LEU A 144 -13.82 7.04 2.25
CA LEU A 144 -12.67 7.93 2.34
C LEU A 144 -11.51 7.30 3.11
N ALA A 145 -11.77 6.50 4.15
CA ALA A 145 -10.72 5.75 4.84
C ALA A 145 -10.05 4.77 3.87
N PHE A 146 -10.83 4.00 3.10
CA PHE A 146 -10.28 3.11 2.07
C PHE A 146 -9.41 3.87 1.06
N LEU A 147 -9.93 4.96 0.49
CA LEU A 147 -9.19 5.78 -0.48
C LEU A 147 -7.91 6.38 0.13
N TRP A 148 -7.96 6.82 1.39
CA TRP A 148 -6.82 7.34 2.13
C TRP A 148 -5.71 6.29 2.25
N PHE A 149 -6.04 5.07 2.66
CA PHE A 149 -5.05 4.01 2.78
C PHE A 149 -4.55 3.54 1.42
N TYR A 150 -5.45 3.34 0.45
CA TYR A 150 -5.08 2.81 -0.85
C TYR A 150 -4.22 3.80 -1.65
N LEU A 151 -4.73 5.03 -1.88
CA LEU A 151 -3.99 6.05 -2.61
C LEU A 151 -2.79 6.56 -1.81
N GLY A 152 -2.98 6.83 -0.51
CA GLY A 152 -1.91 7.32 0.34
C GLY A 152 -0.72 6.37 0.40
N SER A 153 -0.97 5.06 0.49
CA SER A 153 0.12 4.07 0.49
C SER A 153 0.84 4.00 -0.86
N GLN A 154 0.14 4.20 -1.99
CA GLN A 154 0.79 4.29 -3.29
C GLN A 154 1.75 5.48 -3.37
N PHE A 155 1.30 6.67 -2.94
CA PHE A 155 2.16 7.86 -2.92
C PHE A 155 3.35 7.69 -1.99
N LEU A 156 3.14 7.13 -0.79
CA LEU A 156 4.22 6.83 0.15
C LEU A 156 5.16 5.75 -0.39
N SER A 157 4.66 4.79 -1.17
CA SER A 157 5.50 3.82 -1.84
C SER A 157 6.44 4.50 -2.83
N VAL A 158 5.91 5.32 -3.73
CA VAL A 158 6.71 6.07 -4.71
C VAL A 158 7.75 6.96 -4.01
N ALA A 159 7.34 7.66 -2.94
CA ALA A 159 8.26 8.47 -2.14
C ALA A 159 9.35 7.62 -1.46
N GLY A 160 8.98 6.46 -0.92
CA GLY A 160 9.90 5.51 -0.28
C GLY A 160 10.92 4.94 -1.27
N CYS A 161 10.48 4.48 -2.45
CA CYS A 161 11.38 4.01 -3.50
C CYS A 161 12.36 5.11 -3.93
N ARG A 162 11.90 6.36 -4.08
CA ARG A 162 12.79 7.49 -4.39
C ARG A 162 13.83 7.72 -3.30
N LEU A 163 13.43 7.61 -2.04
CA LEU A 163 14.36 7.76 -0.92
C LEU A 163 15.42 6.64 -0.93
N ILE A 164 15.03 5.40 -1.23
CA ILE A 164 15.96 4.27 -1.38
C ILE A 164 16.91 4.51 -2.56
N CYS A 165 16.40 4.91 -3.73
CA CYS A 165 17.22 5.26 -4.89
C CYS A 165 18.25 6.35 -4.56
N TYR A 166 17.79 7.43 -3.91
CA TYR A 166 18.64 8.54 -3.50
C TYR A 166 19.72 8.08 -2.51
N TRP A 167 19.35 7.23 -1.55
CA TRP A 167 20.29 6.69 -0.58
C TRP A 167 21.34 5.78 -1.24
N LEU A 168 20.94 4.90 -2.15
CA LEU A 168 21.85 4.05 -2.92
C LEU A 168 22.80 4.87 -3.81
N ASP A 169 22.31 5.91 -4.49
CA ASP A 169 23.14 6.82 -5.30
C ASP A 169 24.17 7.60 -4.45
N ARG A 170 23.78 7.95 -3.21
CA ARG A 170 24.68 8.57 -2.24
C ARG A 170 25.71 7.60 -1.68
N GLU A 171 25.34 6.35 -1.38
CA GLU A 171 26.29 5.29 -1.01
C GLU A 171 27.27 5.02 -2.16
N TRP A 172 26.76 4.96 -3.39
CA TRP A 172 27.56 4.79 -4.60
C TRP A 172 28.63 5.86 -4.73
N SER A 173 28.22 7.13 -4.63
CA SER A 173 29.11 8.28 -4.74
C SER A 173 30.18 8.29 -3.64
N ARG A 174 29.85 7.84 -2.42
CA ARG A 174 30.82 7.68 -1.33
C ARG A 174 31.83 6.58 -1.63
N LYS A 175 31.40 5.42 -2.14
CA LYS A 175 32.29 4.33 -2.55
C LYS A 175 33.26 4.80 -3.63
N VAL A 176 32.76 5.44 -4.69
CA VAL A 176 33.57 6.01 -5.77
C VAL A 176 34.60 7.02 -5.24
N ALA A 177 34.19 7.92 -4.35
CA ALA A 177 35.08 8.92 -3.78
C ALA A 177 36.18 8.30 -2.89
N ASN A 178 35.84 7.28 -2.10
CA ASN A 178 36.80 6.57 -1.26
C ASN A 178 37.82 5.80 -2.10
N ASP A 179 37.36 5.11 -3.13
CA ASP A 179 38.27 4.39 -4.01
C ASP A 179 39.19 5.37 -4.76
N ARG A 180 38.66 6.49 -5.28
CA ARG A 180 39.52 7.53 -5.88
C ARG A 180 40.65 8.03 -4.96
N LYS A 181 40.42 8.09 -3.64
CA LYS A 181 41.45 8.44 -2.64
C LYS A 181 42.48 7.34 -2.43
N LEU A 182 42.10 6.07 -2.55
CA LEU A 182 43.06 4.95 -2.50
C LEU A 182 44.01 4.98 -3.70
N TRP A 183 43.48 5.32 -4.88
CA TRP A 183 44.26 5.37 -6.13
C TRP A 183 45.05 6.67 -6.32
N SER A 184 44.84 7.71 -5.51
CA SER A 184 45.61 8.97 -5.62
C SER A 184 47.09 8.82 -5.24
N TRP A 185 47.48 7.67 -4.68
CA TRP A 185 48.87 7.34 -4.32
C TRP A 185 49.63 6.57 -5.40
N GLN A 186 48.98 6.23 -6.51
CA GLN A 186 49.61 5.52 -7.62
C GLN A 186 49.82 6.43 -8.83
N TRP A 187 50.94 6.26 -9.53
CA TRP A 187 51.40 6.98 -10.72
C TRP A 187 50.48 6.84 -11.96
N VAL A 188 49.24 6.38 -11.79
CA VAL A 188 48.29 6.17 -12.88
C VAL A 188 47.71 7.53 -13.30
N PRO A 189 47.85 7.93 -14.58
CA PRO A 189 47.23 9.15 -15.10
C PRO A 189 45.73 9.18 -14.83
N ASP A 190 45.18 10.35 -14.49
CA ASP A 190 43.78 10.50 -14.07
C ASP A 190 42.78 9.95 -15.11
N LEU A 191 43.09 10.09 -16.41
CA LEU A 191 42.29 9.53 -17.51
C LEU A 191 42.11 8.01 -17.41
N TRP A 192 43.20 7.28 -17.14
CA TRP A 192 43.16 5.81 -17.03
C TRP A 192 42.47 5.37 -15.74
N ARG A 193 42.65 6.14 -14.65
CA ARG A 193 41.97 5.89 -13.38
C ARG A 193 40.46 6.02 -13.54
N ASP A 194 39.98 7.10 -14.15
CA ASP A 194 38.56 7.32 -14.37
C ASP A 194 37.94 6.31 -15.36
N ALA A 195 38.67 5.95 -16.43
CA ALA A 195 38.22 4.93 -17.37
C ALA A 195 38.11 3.55 -16.70
N TRP A 196 39.14 3.12 -15.96
CA TRP A 196 39.13 1.84 -15.25
C TRP A 196 38.02 1.80 -14.20
N PHE A 197 37.89 2.86 -13.41
CA PHE A 197 36.88 2.95 -12.36
C PHE A 197 35.46 2.95 -12.92
N THR A 198 35.26 3.61 -14.06
CA THR A 198 33.96 3.58 -14.76
C THR A 198 33.69 2.19 -15.32
N LEU A 199 34.67 1.52 -15.93
CA LEU A 199 34.51 0.18 -16.52
C LEU A 199 34.30 -0.91 -15.47
N SER A 200 35.08 -0.92 -14.39
CA SER A 200 34.96 -1.92 -13.31
C SER A 200 33.63 -1.85 -12.59
N ASN A 201 32.97 -0.71 -12.66
CA ASN A 201 31.72 -0.41 -11.98
C ASN A 201 30.55 -0.16 -12.94
N ALA A 202 30.78 -0.24 -14.25
CA ALA A 202 29.79 0.08 -15.26
C ALA A 202 28.53 -0.74 -15.06
N GLN A 203 28.70 -2.03 -14.74
CA GLN A 203 27.58 -2.92 -14.45
C GLN A 203 26.72 -2.43 -13.28
N GLN A 204 27.32 -2.11 -12.12
CA GLN A 204 26.57 -1.65 -10.94
C GLN A 204 25.84 -0.32 -11.21
N VAL A 205 26.47 0.59 -11.96
CA VAL A 205 25.82 1.85 -12.38
C VAL A 205 24.68 1.57 -13.33
N VAL A 206 24.88 0.72 -14.35
CA VAL A 206 23.84 0.36 -15.31
C VAL A 206 22.67 -0.31 -14.61
N GLU A 207 22.90 -1.27 -13.72
CA GLU A 207 21.85 -1.94 -12.94
C GLU A 207 21.08 -0.97 -12.05
N LEU A 208 21.78 -0.10 -11.30
CA LEU A 208 21.13 0.92 -10.47
C LEU A 208 20.28 1.88 -11.31
N ARG A 209 20.80 2.31 -12.46
CA ARG A 209 20.08 3.19 -13.37
C ARG A 209 18.88 2.46 -13.98
N VAL A 210 19.06 1.26 -14.52
CA VAL A 210 17.97 0.44 -15.07
C VAL A 210 16.85 0.25 -14.04
N TRP A 211 17.19 0.02 -12.77
CA TRP A 211 16.20 -0.06 -11.71
C TRP A 211 15.46 1.27 -11.48
N GLN A 212 16.18 2.39 -11.44
CA GLN A 212 15.57 3.72 -11.35
C GLN A 212 14.64 4.04 -12.52
N PHE A 213 14.96 3.54 -13.72
CA PHE A 213 14.17 3.77 -14.94
C PHE A 213 13.07 2.73 -15.17
N ARG A 214 13.06 1.61 -14.43
CA ARG A 214 12.04 0.57 -14.61
C ARG A 214 10.71 1.13 -14.10
N PRO A 215 9.71 1.37 -14.97
CA PRO A 215 8.42 1.82 -14.51
C PRO A 215 7.83 0.69 -13.66
N SER A 216 7.55 0.98 -12.39
CA SER A 216 6.65 0.11 -11.65
C SER A 216 5.26 0.20 -12.27
N ILE A 217 4.62 -0.95 -12.37
CA ILE A 217 3.28 -1.12 -12.93
C ILE A 217 2.56 -1.98 -11.90
N GLY A 218 1.37 -1.59 -11.49
CA GLY A 218 0.56 -2.36 -10.56
C GLY A 218 0.10 -1.59 -9.33
N SER A 219 -1.07 -1.98 -8.86
CA SER A 219 -1.62 -1.57 -7.56
C SER A 219 -1.03 -2.31 -6.35
N SER A 220 -0.07 -3.21 -6.56
CA SER A 220 0.41 -4.09 -5.49
C SER A 220 0.94 -3.33 -4.28
N ALA A 221 1.66 -2.23 -4.47
CA ALA A 221 2.12 -1.40 -3.35
C ALA A 221 0.97 -0.79 -2.53
N ALA A 222 -0.09 -0.31 -3.18
CA ALA A 222 -1.31 0.14 -2.51
C ALA A 222 -1.99 -1.00 -1.73
N VAL A 223 -2.05 -2.20 -2.31
CA VAL A 223 -2.59 -3.41 -1.64
C VAL A 223 -1.76 -3.76 -0.41
N TYR A 224 -0.43 -3.78 -0.51
CA TYR A 224 0.48 -3.97 0.61
C TYR A 224 0.30 -2.89 1.68
N GLY A 225 -0.01 -1.66 1.28
CA GLY A 225 -0.41 -0.60 2.20
C GLY A 225 -1.68 -0.90 3.00
N VAL A 226 -2.73 -1.40 2.34
CA VAL A 226 -3.95 -1.83 3.04
C VAL A 226 -3.64 -3.00 4.00
N VAL A 227 -2.75 -3.91 3.62
CA VAL A 227 -2.26 -4.98 4.52
C VAL A 227 -1.50 -4.39 5.72
N GLY A 228 -0.59 -3.43 5.49
CA GLY A 228 0.14 -2.74 6.55
C GLY A 228 -0.77 -2.02 7.53
N ALA A 229 -1.81 -1.35 7.02
CA ALA A 229 -2.84 -0.74 7.86
C ALA A 229 -3.59 -1.78 8.70
N HIS A 230 -3.95 -2.93 8.11
CA HIS A 230 -4.63 -3.99 8.84
C HIS A 230 -3.73 -4.64 9.92
N VAL A 231 -2.44 -4.83 9.64
CA VAL A 231 -1.46 -5.29 10.63
C VAL A 231 -1.35 -4.28 11.78
N TYR A 232 -1.23 -2.98 11.50
CA TYR A 232 -1.24 -1.93 12.52
C TYR A 232 -2.50 -2.03 13.40
N VAL A 233 -3.68 -2.05 12.79
CA VAL A 233 -4.96 -2.12 13.51
C VAL A 233 -5.04 -3.37 14.38
N SER A 234 -4.57 -4.50 13.86
CA SER A 234 -4.53 -5.77 14.58
C SER A 234 -3.62 -5.72 15.81
N LEU A 235 -2.45 -5.10 15.71
CA LEU A 235 -1.45 -5.02 16.78
C LEU A 235 -1.73 -3.89 17.79
N CYS A 236 -2.11 -2.71 17.30
CA CYS A 236 -2.09 -1.47 18.08
C CYS A 236 -3.49 -0.98 18.48
N CYS A 237 -4.52 -1.15 17.65
CA CYS A 237 -5.85 -0.58 17.90
C CYS A 237 -6.72 -1.54 18.73
N ARG A 238 -6.74 -1.43 20.06
CA ARG A 238 -7.52 -2.35 20.94
C ARG A 238 -9.02 -2.41 20.61
N GLU A 239 -9.61 -1.29 20.22
CA GLU A 239 -11.05 -1.14 20.01
C GLU A 239 -11.54 -1.59 18.63
N HIS A 240 -10.64 -1.79 17.67
CA HIS A 240 -11.05 -2.09 16.31
C HIS A 240 -11.41 -3.58 16.15
N PRO A 241 -12.58 -3.91 15.54
CA PRO A 241 -13.03 -5.32 15.40
C PRO A 241 -12.22 -6.15 14.41
N ALA A 242 -11.56 -5.51 13.45
CA ALA A 242 -10.69 -6.18 12.47
C ALA A 242 -9.37 -6.63 13.12
N LYS A 243 -9.44 -7.69 13.92
CA LYS A 243 -8.28 -8.36 14.49
C LYS A 243 -7.90 -9.55 13.64
N MET A 244 -6.61 -9.63 13.31
CA MET A 244 -6.02 -10.84 12.76
C MET A 244 -5.76 -11.85 13.88
N ASP A 245 -5.96 -13.13 13.59
CA ASP A 245 -5.48 -14.20 14.45
C ASP A 245 -3.94 -14.28 14.40
N MET A 246 -3.33 -15.02 15.32
CA MET A 246 -1.87 -15.14 15.36
C MET A 246 -1.30 -15.78 14.10
N ARG A 247 -2.02 -16.73 13.49
CA ARG A 247 -1.58 -17.40 12.26
C ARG A 247 -1.49 -16.42 11.10
N ALA A 248 -2.53 -15.60 10.86
CA ALA A 248 -2.48 -14.59 9.80
C ALA A 248 -1.40 -13.54 10.06
N LYS A 249 -1.20 -13.11 11.32
CA LYS A 249 -0.08 -12.21 11.66
C LYS A 249 1.26 -12.81 11.27
N THR A 250 1.52 -14.07 11.63
CA THR A 250 2.77 -14.75 11.30
C THR A 250 2.96 -14.91 9.80
N ILE A 251 1.90 -15.26 9.06
CA ILE A 251 1.95 -15.35 7.59
C ILE A 251 2.30 -14.00 6.97
N TRP A 252 1.64 -12.92 7.40
CA TRP A 252 1.90 -11.59 6.87
C TRP A 252 3.29 -11.07 7.22
N LEU A 253 3.74 -11.24 8.48
CA LEU A 253 5.09 -10.86 8.88
C LEU A 253 6.15 -11.69 8.15
N GLY A 254 5.92 -12.99 7.95
CA GLY A 254 6.78 -13.85 7.16
C GLY A 254 6.85 -13.40 5.69
N ARG A 255 5.71 -13.04 5.09
CA ARG A 255 5.68 -12.50 3.74
C ARG A 255 6.48 -11.20 3.63
N ILE A 256 6.28 -10.25 4.54
CA ILE A 256 7.05 -8.99 4.56
C ILE A 256 8.55 -9.24 4.76
N ALA A 257 8.92 -10.21 5.61
CA ALA A 257 10.32 -10.58 5.78
C ALA A 257 10.93 -11.14 4.48
N MET A 258 10.17 -11.91 3.70
CA MET A 258 10.60 -12.37 2.38
C MET A 258 10.76 -11.22 1.37
N GLU A 259 9.80 -10.28 1.34
CA GLU A 259 9.90 -9.08 0.49
C GLU A 259 11.16 -8.26 0.86
N LEU A 260 11.44 -8.11 2.15
CA LEU A 260 12.63 -7.42 2.67
C LEU A 260 13.92 -8.12 2.26
N ALA A 261 13.96 -9.45 2.34
CA ALA A 261 15.13 -10.22 1.93
C ALA A 261 15.45 -10.10 0.43
N LYS A 262 14.43 -9.84 -0.41
CA LYS A 262 14.58 -9.63 -1.86
C LYS A 262 14.78 -8.17 -2.27
N THR A 263 14.69 -7.23 -1.33
CA THR A 263 14.86 -5.81 -1.61
C THR A 263 16.34 -5.43 -1.55
N PRO A 264 16.90 -4.77 -2.58
CA PRO A 264 18.29 -4.35 -2.57
C PRO A 264 18.46 -3.16 -1.61
N LEU A 265 18.82 -3.45 -0.37
CA LEU A 265 19.11 -2.44 0.65
C LEU A 265 20.60 -2.07 0.71
N SER A 266 21.41 -2.58 -0.20
CA SER A 266 22.83 -2.28 -0.30
C SER A 266 23.31 -2.43 -1.75
N LEU A 267 24.44 -1.80 -2.08
CA LEU A 267 25.02 -1.85 -3.43
C LEU A 267 25.39 -3.28 -3.85
N GLU A 268 25.81 -4.14 -2.91
CA GLU A 268 26.18 -5.53 -3.17
C GLU A 268 24.97 -6.39 -3.55
N GLN A 269 23.78 -6.00 -3.09
CA GLN A 269 22.52 -6.68 -3.36
C GLN A 269 21.84 -6.20 -4.64
N ILE A 270 22.38 -5.22 -5.35
CA ILE A 270 21.80 -4.73 -6.62
C ILE A 270 21.74 -5.86 -7.65
N SER A 271 22.70 -6.80 -7.62
CA SER A 271 22.69 -7.99 -8.48
C SER A 271 21.48 -8.91 -8.27
N LEU A 272 20.77 -8.82 -7.13
CA LEU A 272 19.51 -9.54 -6.92
C LEU A 272 18.41 -9.07 -7.88
N LEU A 273 18.53 -7.87 -8.46
CA LEU A 273 17.60 -7.33 -9.44
C LEU A 273 17.68 -8.04 -10.80
N GLU A 274 18.85 -8.58 -11.19
CA GLU A 274 19.01 -9.29 -12.46
C GLU A 274 18.40 -10.70 -12.45
N ASN A 275 18.39 -11.36 -11.28
CA ASN A 275 17.82 -12.70 -11.11
C ASN A 275 16.29 -12.69 -10.87
N GLY A 276 15.67 -11.51 -10.94
CA GLY A 276 14.39 -11.24 -10.30
C GLY A 276 13.15 -11.66 -11.10
N ASP A 277 12.14 -12.09 -10.37
CA ASP A 277 10.77 -12.45 -10.75
C ASP A 277 9.93 -11.28 -11.34
N ASN A 278 10.59 -10.21 -11.83
CA ASN A 278 9.99 -8.95 -12.28
C ASN A 278 9.08 -8.25 -11.24
N ILE A 279 9.22 -8.56 -9.95
CA ILE A 279 8.45 -7.93 -8.88
C ILE A 279 9.25 -6.78 -8.26
N ASP A 280 8.61 -5.63 -8.08
CA ASP A 280 9.19 -4.48 -7.36
C ASP A 280 8.98 -4.63 -5.84
N HIS A 281 9.82 -5.46 -5.23
CA HIS A 281 9.79 -5.74 -3.79
C HIS A 281 9.96 -4.48 -2.93
N ALA A 282 10.79 -3.52 -3.38
CA ALA A 282 10.99 -2.26 -2.67
C ALA A 282 9.69 -1.47 -2.54
N SER A 283 8.91 -1.42 -3.63
CA SER A 283 7.60 -0.76 -3.65
C SER A 283 6.58 -1.47 -2.76
N HIS A 284 6.62 -2.80 -2.65
CA HIS A 284 5.74 -3.54 -1.71
C HIS A 284 6.04 -3.17 -0.25
N ILE A 285 7.32 -3.10 0.11
CA ILE A 285 7.73 -2.73 1.47
C ILE A 285 7.38 -1.28 1.77
N CYS A 286 7.68 -0.36 0.85
CA CYS A 286 7.38 1.06 1.04
C CYS A 286 5.87 1.28 1.13
N GLY A 287 5.08 0.58 0.31
CA GLY A 287 3.62 0.55 0.41
C GLY A 287 3.14 0.04 1.77
N PHE A 288 3.63 -1.11 2.23
CA PHE A 288 3.30 -1.69 3.54
C PHE A 288 3.61 -0.75 4.70
N VAL A 289 4.84 -0.23 4.76
CA VAL A 289 5.28 0.72 5.80
C VAL A 289 4.45 2.00 5.73
N GLY A 290 4.16 2.49 4.52
CA GLY A 290 3.30 3.64 4.29
C GLY A 290 1.90 3.45 4.86
N GLY A 291 1.26 2.32 4.56
CA GLY A 291 -0.08 2.00 5.08
C GLY A 291 -0.11 1.81 6.60
N PHE A 292 0.91 1.16 7.17
CA PHE A 292 1.07 1.05 8.63
C PHE A 292 1.17 2.45 9.28
N PHE A 293 2.00 3.33 8.72
CA PHE A 293 2.18 4.69 9.21
C PHE A 293 0.89 5.53 9.06
N LEU A 294 0.21 5.43 7.92
CA LEU A 294 -1.08 6.11 7.72
C LEU A 294 -2.12 5.65 8.74
N ALA A 295 -2.13 4.37 9.09
CA ALA A 295 -3.06 3.81 10.07
C ALA A 295 -2.77 4.32 11.47
N PHE A 296 -1.48 4.45 11.81
CA PHE A 296 -1.05 5.13 13.02
C PHE A 296 -1.51 6.58 13.09
N VAL A 297 -1.30 7.36 12.02
CA VAL A 297 -1.73 8.76 11.96
C VAL A 297 -3.25 8.87 12.09
N TRP A 298 -3.99 8.03 11.37
CA TRP A 298 -5.46 7.98 11.42
C TRP A 298 -5.97 7.70 12.84
N ASP A 299 -5.43 6.66 13.49
CA ASP A 299 -5.78 6.31 14.87
C ASP A 299 -5.45 7.46 15.83
N ARG A 300 -4.30 8.11 15.70
CA ARG A 300 -3.90 9.23 16.58
C ARG A 300 -4.80 10.45 16.44
N ILE A 301 -5.22 10.79 15.22
CA ILE A 301 -6.07 11.96 14.96
C ILE A 301 -7.52 11.69 15.39
N PHE A 302 -8.07 10.53 15.04
CA PHE A 302 -9.50 10.28 15.19
C PHE A 302 -9.89 9.58 16.50
N SER A 303 -9.01 8.77 17.10
CA SER A 303 -9.29 8.12 18.40
C SER A 303 -9.21 9.10 19.58
N ARG A 304 -8.60 10.27 19.41
CA ARG A 304 -8.68 11.35 20.39
C ARG A 304 -10.08 11.96 20.43
N ARG A 305 -10.71 12.21 19.27
CA ARG A 305 -12.04 12.82 19.20
C ARG A 305 -13.10 11.99 19.93
N ARG A 306 -13.07 10.66 19.77
CA ARG A 306 -14.05 9.76 20.41
C ARG A 306 -14.01 9.79 21.94
N ARG A 307 -12.82 9.92 22.53
CA ARG A 307 -12.66 9.95 23.99
C ARG A 307 -13.22 11.21 24.63
N TYR A 308 -13.15 12.35 23.94
CA TYR A 308 -13.77 13.59 24.43
C TYR A 308 -15.29 13.46 24.48
N THR A 309 -15.91 12.91 23.43
CA THR A 309 -17.38 12.78 23.37
C THR A 309 -17.94 11.86 24.46
N GLN A 310 -17.19 10.81 24.84
CA GLN A 310 -17.58 9.92 25.95
C GLN A 310 -17.43 10.57 27.33
N HIS A 311 -16.54 11.55 27.49
CA HIS A 311 -16.37 12.24 28.76
C HIS A 311 -17.47 13.27 28.99
N ASP A 312 -17.90 13.97 27.94
CA ASP A 312 -18.98 14.96 28.03
C ASP A 312 -20.32 14.31 28.37
N THR A 313 -20.65 13.19 27.72
CA THR A 313 -21.89 12.44 28.02
C THR A 313 -21.94 11.94 29.45
N ARG A 314 -20.81 11.49 30.02
CA ARG A 314 -20.76 11.05 31.42
C ARG A 314 -20.85 12.21 32.42
N ALA A 315 -20.49 13.43 32.02
CA ALA A 315 -20.60 14.61 32.87
C ALA A 315 -22.05 15.16 32.91
N GLU A 316 -22.85 14.95 31.86
CA GLU A 316 -24.28 15.30 31.84
C GLU A 316 -25.15 14.33 32.67
N ASP A 317 -24.67 13.10 32.87
CA ASP A 317 -25.38 12.07 33.65
C ASP A 317 -25.14 12.15 35.18
N LEU A 318 -24.31 13.08 35.67
CA LEU A 318 -23.94 13.26 37.09
C LEU A 318 -24.55 14.53 37.71
#